data_AF-A0A7W5JTI2-F1
#
_entry.id   AF-A0A7W5JTI2-F1
#
_cell.length_a   1.000
_cell.length_b   1.000
_cell.length_c   1.000
_cell.angle_alpha   90.00
_cell.angle_beta   90.00
_cell.angle_gamma   90.00
#
_symmetry.space_group_name_H-M   'P 1'
#
loop_
_entity.id
_entity.type
_entity.pdbx_description
1 polymer ?
#
loop_
_entity_poly.entity_id
_entity_poly.type
_entity_poly.pdbx_seq_one_letter_code
_entity_poly.pdbx_strand_id
1 'polypeptide(L)' 'MPTDQGRRPHQGHAERELWPRDFGRDGASGLVTLDRAMRARDAARPTMADELEAAEVVDSLLARIDGRRPRAYAR' A
#
# COMPACT_ATOMS: atom_id res chain seq x y z
N MET A 1 52.13 -22.40 12.43
CA MET A 1 51.82 -21.35 13.42
C MET A 1 50.55 -20.63 12.97
N PRO A 2 49.44 -20.66 13.72
CA PRO A 2 48.22 -19.95 13.36
C PRO A 2 48.33 -18.49 13.82
N THR A 3 47.98 -17.54 12.95
CA THR A 3 47.91 -16.12 13.33
C THR A 3 46.52 -15.71 13.74
N ASP A 4 46.55 -14.91 14.79
CA ASP A 4 45.56 -14.40 15.71
C ASP A 4 44.45 -13.53 15.08
N GLN A 5 43.41 -13.36 15.88
CA GLN A 5 42.07 -12.87 15.62
C GLN A 5 42.00 -11.39 15.22
N GLY A 6 41.09 -11.09 14.30
CA GLY A 6 40.73 -9.72 13.91
C GLY A 6 39.22 -9.53 13.86
N ARG A 7 38.60 -9.51 15.04
CA ARG A 7 37.42 -8.72 15.44
C ARG A 7 36.54 -8.18 14.29
N ARG A 8 35.35 -8.77 14.11
CA ARG A 8 34.26 -8.19 13.32
C ARG A 8 33.91 -6.80 13.88
N PRO A 9 33.96 -5.71 13.11
CA PRO A 9 33.29 -4.50 13.50
C PRO A 9 31.79 -4.70 13.24
N HIS A 10 31.03 -4.84 14.33
CA HIS A 10 29.65 -4.36 14.37
C HIS A 10 29.66 -2.83 14.20
N GLN A 11 29.83 -2.37 12.96
CA GLN A 11 29.29 -1.07 12.53
C GLN A 11 27.79 -1.32 12.34
N GLY A 12 26.88 -0.70 13.07
CA GLY A 12 26.89 0.60 13.69
C GLY A 12 25.50 1.12 13.37
N HIS A 13 24.63 1.17 14.37
CA HIS A 13 23.28 1.71 14.27
C HIS A 13 23.34 3.20 13.87
N ALA A 14 23.51 3.49 12.59
CA ALA A 14 23.51 4.83 12.01
C ALA A 14 22.76 4.88 10.65
N GLU A 15 21.98 3.85 10.31
CA GLU A 15 21.18 3.79 9.08
C GLU A 15 19.77 4.40 9.27
N ARG A 16 19.58 5.32 10.22
CA ARG A 16 18.26 5.87 10.55
C ARG A 16 17.96 7.26 9.99
N GLU A 17 18.88 7.89 9.28
CA GLU A 17 18.63 9.21 8.69
C GLU A 17 19.37 9.31 7.37
N LEU A 18 18.66 9.22 6.25
CA LEU A 18 18.97 9.78 4.92
C LEU A 18 18.05 9.11 3.89
N TRP A 19 16.75 9.03 4.17
CA TRP A 19 15.81 8.92 3.05
C TRP A 19 15.96 10.24 2.28
N PRO A 20 16.41 10.22 1.02
CA PRO A 20 16.37 11.42 0.21
C PRO A 20 14.91 11.85 0.18
N ARG A 21 14.63 13.07 0.64
CA ARG A 21 13.31 13.69 0.45
C ARG A 21 13.22 14.00 -1.03
N ASP A 22 12.97 12.98 -1.84
CA ASP A 22 12.90 13.04 -3.29
C ASP A 22 11.61 13.75 -3.68
N PHE A 23 11.49 15.03 -3.32
CA PHE A 23 10.66 15.97 -4.04
C PHE A 23 11.64 16.89 -4.75
N GLY A 24 11.59 16.89 -6.08
CA GLY A 24 12.38 17.79 -6.91
C GLY A 24 12.07 19.25 -6.58
N ARG A 25 12.92 20.16 -7.06
CA ARG A 25 12.81 21.62 -6.85
C ARG A 25 11.49 22.23 -7.38
N ASP A 26 10.78 21.51 -8.23
CA ASP A 26 9.48 21.85 -8.83
C ASP A 26 8.27 21.30 -8.04
N GLY A 27 8.50 20.62 -6.92
CA GLY A 27 7.45 20.03 -6.08
C GLY A 27 6.95 18.67 -6.58
N ALA A 28 7.50 18.13 -7.67
CA ALA A 28 7.20 16.77 -8.08
C ALA A 28 7.97 15.78 -7.19
N SER A 29 7.26 14.88 -6.51
CA SER A 29 7.91 13.78 -5.81
C SER A 29 8.67 12.92 -6.83
N GLY A 30 10.01 12.88 -6.76
CA GLY A 30 10.87 11.91 -7.42
C GLY A 30 10.58 10.46 -7.02
N LEU A 31 9.57 10.21 -6.19
CA LEU A 31 9.09 8.88 -5.85
C LEU A 31 8.61 8.10 -7.08
N VAL A 32 8.05 8.75 -8.11
CA VAL A 32 7.56 8.07 -9.33
C VAL A 32 7.54 9.04 -10.53
N THR A 33 8.24 8.74 -11.64
CA THR A 33 8.13 9.51 -12.90
C THR A 33 6.70 9.45 -13.47
N LEU A 34 6.27 10.44 -14.26
CA LEU A 34 4.95 10.44 -14.90
C LEU A 34 4.64 9.11 -15.62
N ASP A 35 5.60 8.60 -16.41
CA ASP A 35 5.47 7.31 -17.09
C ASP A 35 5.23 6.14 -16.11
N ARG A 36 5.98 6.08 -15.00
CA ARG A 36 5.78 5.06 -13.98
C ARG A 36 4.42 5.22 -13.29
N ALA A 37 3.94 6.45 -13.08
CA ALA A 37 2.61 6.71 -12.51
C ALA A 37 1.50 6.23 -13.45
N MET A 38 1.64 6.47 -14.75
CA MET A 38 0.68 6.02 -15.76
C MET A 38 0.63 4.50 -15.83
N ARG A 39 1.77 3.82 -15.84
CA ARG A 39 1.81 2.34 -15.80
C ARG A 39 1.23 1.77 -14.53
N ALA A 40 1.53 2.38 -13.37
CA ALA A 40 0.96 1.94 -12.10
C ALA A 40 -0.56 2.09 -12.10
N ARG A 41 -1.08 3.21 -12.63
CA ARG A 41 -2.52 3.42 -12.80
C ARG A 41 -3.14 2.36 -13.70
N ASP A 42 -2.52 2.08 -14.85
CA ASP A 42 -3.05 1.14 -15.82
C ASP A 42 -3.01 -0.30 -15.27
N ALA A 43 -1.98 -0.67 -14.50
CA ALA A 43 -1.86 -1.97 -13.85
C ALA A 43 -2.81 -2.15 -12.65
N ALA A 44 -3.12 -1.07 -11.93
CA ALA A 44 -4.02 -1.08 -10.78
C ALA A 44 -5.49 -0.93 -11.17
N ARG A 45 -5.79 -0.66 -12.45
CA ARG A 45 -7.16 -0.47 -12.92
C ARG A 45 -7.91 -1.81 -12.84
N PRO A 46 -9.04 -1.88 -12.11
CA PRO A 46 -9.87 -3.06 -12.09
C PRO A 46 -10.36 -3.43 -13.49
N THR A 47 -10.52 -4.71 -13.73
CA THR A 47 -11.18 -5.23 -14.92
C THR A 47 -12.70 -5.15 -14.75
N MET A 48 -13.45 -5.30 -15.86
CA MET A 48 -14.90 -5.41 -15.81
C MET A 48 -15.37 -6.61 -14.95
N ALA A 49 -14.61 -7.71 -14.94
CA ALA A 49 -14.94 -8.88 -14.12
C ALA A 49 -14.80 -8.56 -12.62
N ASP A 50 -13.74 -7.83 -12.24
CA ASP A 50 -13.53 -7.39 -10.85
C ASP A 50 -14.66 -6.45 -10.39
N GLU A 51 -15.14 -5.56 -11.27
CA GLU A 51 -16.27 -4.67 -10.98
C GLU A 51 -17.58 -5.44 -10.77
N LEU A 52 -17.85 -6.46 -11.59
CA LEU A 52 -19.04 -7.31 -11.44
C LEU A 52 -19.01 -8.13 -10.15
N GLU A 53 -17.87 -8.77 -9.84
CA GLU A 53 -17.70 -9.53 -8.59
C GLU A 53 -17.88 -8.61 -7.36
N ALA A 54 -17.28 -7.41 -7.40
CA ALA A 54 -17.42 -6.44 -6.32
C ALA A 54 -18.88 -6.03 -6.10
N ALA A 55 -19.65 -5.83 -7.18
CA ALA A 55 -21.07 -5.50 -7.09
C ALA A 55 -21.87 -6.61 -6.40
N GLU A 56 -21.66 -7.87 -6.78
CA GLU A 56 -22.35 -9.03 -6.17
C GLU A 56 -22.05 -9.17 -4.66
N VAL A 57 -20.79 -8.94 -4.28
CA VAL A 57 -20.37 -8.98 -2.87
C VAL A 57 -21.03 -7.85 -2.08
N VAL A 58 -21.03 -6.62 -2.62
CA VAL A 58 -21.68 -5.47 -1.97
C VAL A 58 -23.18 -5.72 -1.78
N ASP A 59 -23.88 -6.21 -2.81
CA ASP A 59 -25.30 -6.52 -2.75
C ASP A 59 -25.59 -7.57 -1.66
N SER A 60 -24.76 -8.62 -1.59
CA SER A 60 -24.87 -9.66 -0.57
C SER A 60 -24.68 -9.12 0.85
N LEU A 61 -23.73 -8.20 1.04
CA LEU A 61 -23.48 -7.54 2.33
C LEU A 61 -24.63 -6.64 2.74
N LEU A 62 -25.20 -5.88 1.81
CA LEU A 62 -26.35 -5.01 2.05
C LEU A 62 -27.59 -5.84 2.43
N ALA A 63 -27.89 -6.90 1.69
CA ALA A 63 -28.99 -7.82 2.00
C ALA A 63 -28.87 -8.42 3.41
N ARG A 64 -27.64 -8.74 3.82
CA ARG A 64 -27.35 -9.24 5.18
C ARG A 64 -27.57 -8.17 6.26
N ILE A 65 -27.25 -6.91 5.99
CA ILE A 65 -27.49 -5.81 6.93
C ILE A 65 -28.99 -5.54 7.06
N ASP A 66 -29.72 -5.52 5.95
CA ASP A 66 -31.17 -5.28 5.92
C ASP A 66 -31.93 -6.37 6.68
N GLY A 67 -31.56 -7.64 6.49
CA GLY A 67 -32.12 -8.76 7.26
C GLY A 67 -31.70 -8.79 8.74
N ARG A 68 -30.69 -8.01 9.15
CA ARG A 68 -30.20 -7.91 10.53
C ARG A 68 -30.69 -6.70 11.31
N ARG A 69 -31.32 -5.70 10.68
CA ARG A 69 -31.84 -4.53 11.42
C ARG A 69 -32.83 -5.02 12.49
N PRO A 70 -32.51 -4.90 13.79
CA PRO A 70 -33.52 -5.09 14.82
C PRO A 70 -34.56 -4.00 14.59
N ARG A 71 -35.86 -4.32 14.69
CA ARG A 71 -36.97 -3.35 14.71
C ARG A 71 -36.91 -2.46 15.98
N ALA A 72 -35.76 -1.87 16.30
CA ALA A 72 -35.56 -1.07 17.50
C ALA A 72 -36.17 0.33 17.40
N TYR A 73 -36.67 0.74 16.22
CA TYR A 73 -37.36 2.01 16.03
C TYR A 73 -38.63 1.87 15.16
N ALA A 74 -39.39 0.79 15.35
CA ALA A 74 -40.79 0.77 14.93
C ALA A 74 -41.65 1.19 16.13
N ARG A 75 -41.86 2.50 16.29
CA ARG A 75 -42.86 3.07 17.19
C ARG A 75 -43.75 4.01 16.41
#